data_AF-A0A832B5Y4-F1
#
_entry.id   AF-A0A832B5Y4-F1
#
_cell.length_a   1.000
_cell.length_b   1.000
_cell.length_c   1.000
_cell.angle_alpha   90.00
_cell.angle_beta   90.00
_cell.angle_gamma   90.00
#
_symmetry.space_group_name_H-M   'P 1'
#
loop_
_entity.id
_entity.type
_entity.pdbx_description
1 polymer ?
#
loop_
_entity_poly.entity_id
_entity_poly.type
_entity_poly.pdbx_seq_one_letter_code
_entity_poly.pdbx_strand_id
1 'polypeptide(L)'
;MEGEIVYLFMYDAGVSFTDEQLAGLLKNQEDFSKYEYTKPNPEEISTFNVPTIFNLKDETLTIGDVQHKFKVQTALYRFGGISIRIRHQVTDANYSQIVKFTFDKQISAFIQTVLAKSRKKVEGALSKIAKFDIGQMSETYRFYYIDGEKQQILGKYKKAIVGLMIDEPDAETLDDAYVDSLISKGFSYDNKNVFFAGWESAVLIDKEYAHEHELLIAEISNLQLLEMRIYHERLTKQIEASSKYLELFPKSGPGRYIRDSKVRELNKSLGTLYDSTRSIINNANDMVFGTGEWYLSRIYATFVSAFKLDEWKENIENDLDAIGKEREFVADLIKFDYDVLLEYIIILLIVIEIIVEVFYLLRV
;
A
#
# COMPACT_ATOMS: atom_id res chain seq x y z
N MET A 1 7.54 -12.36 -31.29
CA MET A 1 7.73 -12.09 -29.86
C MET A 1 6.75 -11.01 -29.51
N GLU A 2 5.83 -11.30 -28.61
CA GLU A 2 4.85 -10.34 -28.11
C GLU A 2 5.31 -9.81 -26.75
N GLY A 3 5.20 -8.51 -26.53
CA GLY A 3 5.55 -7.89 -25.26
C GLY A 3 4.34 -7.20 -24.66
N GLU A 4 4.36 -6.97 -23.36
CA GLU A 4 3.39 -6.09 -22.71
C GLU A 4 4.07 -5.15 -21.73
N ILE A 5 3.66 -3.89 -21.78
CA ILE A 5 3.98 -2.89 -20.75
C ILE A 5 2.69 -2.60 -19.99
N VAL A 6 2.70 -2.82 -18.68
CA VAL A 6 1.60 -2.46 -17.80
C VAL A 6 2.05 -1.35 -16.88
N TYR A 7 1.42 -0.19 -17.01
CA TYR A 7 1.57 0.93 -16.07
C TYR A 7 0.52 0.78 -14.97
N LEU A 8 0.99 0.68 -13.73
CA LEU A 8 0.17 0.53 -12.54
C LEU A 8 0.21 1.81 -11.72
N PHE A 9 -0.97 2.24 -11.27
CA PHE A 9 -1.13 3.41 -10.40
C PHE A 9 -2.03 3.01 -9.23
N MET A 10 -1.46 3.03 -8.03
CA MET A 10 -2.09 2.56 -6.81
C MET A 10 -2.48 3.72 -5.92
N TYR A 11 -3.67 3.60 -5.35
CA TYR A 11 -4.26 4.58 -4.45
C TYR A 11 -4.94 3.86 -3.28
N ASP A 12 -5.07 4.58 -2.18
CA ASP A 12 -5.83 4.15 -1.01
C ASP A 12 -7.08 5.02 -0.86
N ALA A 13 -8.25 4.39 -0.77
CA ALA A 13 -9.52 5.09 -0.54
C ALA A 13 -9.70 5.49 0.93
N GLY A 14 -8.92 4.97 1.87
CA GLY A 14 -9.09 5.20 3.31
C GLY A 14 -10.36 4.59 3.91
N VAL A 15 -11.09 3.79 3.14
CA VAL A 15 -12.33 3.10 3.53
C VAL A 15 -12.37 1.71 2.91
N SER A 16 -12.91 0.73 3.62
CA SER A 16 -13.12 -0.62 3.11
C SER A 16 -14.46 -0.76 2.39
N PHE A 17 -14.53 -1.69 1.44
CA PHE A 17 -15.73 -2.02 0.67
C PHE A 17 -16.06 -3.52 0.78
N THR A 18 -17.34 -3.86 0.67
CA THR A 18 -17.78 -5.27 0.52
C THR A 18 -17.84 -5.67 -0.95
N ASP A 19 -17.80 -6.97 -1.23
CA ASP A 19 -17.89 -7.48 -2.60
C ASP A 19 -19.22 -7.10 -3.25
N GLU A 20 -20.31 -7.06 -2.48
CA GLU A 20 -21.63 -6.63 -2.97
C GLU A 20 -21.67 -5.13 -3.33
N GLN A 21 -20.91 -4.30 -2.61
CA GLN A 21 -20.80 -2.87 -2.92
C GLN A 21 -20.00 -2.62 -4.20
N LEU A 22 -18.96 -3.42 -4.43
CA LEU A 22 -18.13 -3.31 -5.62
C LEU A 22 -18.78 -3.98 -6.84
N ALA A 23 -19.53 -5.07 -6.65
CA ALA A 23 -20.17 -5.80 -7.73
C ALA A 23 -21.04 -4.90 -8.61
N GLY A 24 -20.76 -4.87 -9.91
CA GLY A 24 -21.51 -4.06 -10.87
C GLY A 24 -21.37 -2.53 -10.70
N LEU A 25 -20.45 -2.05 -9.85
CA LEU A 25 -20.19 -0.62 -9.66
C LEU A 25 -19.85 0.09 -10.97
N LEU A 26 -19.08 -0.60 -11.82
CA LEU A 26 -18.73 -0.18 -13.16
C LEU A 26 -19.18 -1.21 -14.19
N LYS A 27 -19.33 -0.77 -15.44
CA LYS A 27 -19.65 -1.67 -16.56
C LYS A 27 -18.44 -2.56 -16.88
N ASN A 28 -18.69 -3.70 -17.53
CA ASN A 28 -17.67 -4.63 -18.03
C ASN A 28 -16.73 -5.17 -16.92
N GLN A 29 -17.33 -5.68 -15.85
CA GLN A 29 -16.60 -6.44 -14.85
C GLN A 29 -15.92 -7.64 -15.50
N GLU A 30 -14.66 -7.83 -15.18
CA GLU A 30 -13.84 -8.93 -15.67
C GLU A 30 -13.87 -10.09 -14.68
N ASP A 31 -13.85 -11.29 -15.22
CA ASP A 31 -13.84 -12.51 -14.43
C ASP A 31 -12.41 -13.04 -14.40
N PHE A 32 -11.71 -12.79 -13.30
CA PHE A 32 -10.31 -13.17 -13.13
C PHE A 32 -10.12 -14.70 -13.13
N SER A 33 -11.16 -15.48 -12.77
CA SER A 33 -11.10 -16.95 -12.79
C SER A 33 -10.90 -17.52 -14.21
N LYS A 34 -11.07 -16.70 -15.25
CA LYS A 34 -10.84 -17.09 -16.65
C LYS A 34 -9.38 -17.03 -17.05
N TYR A 35 -8.51 -16.41 -16.26
CA TYR A 35 -7.09 -16.40 -16.55
C TYR A 35 -6.49 -17.76 -16.17
N GLU A 36 -6.02 -18.49 -17.17
CA GLU A 36 -5.40 -19.79 -16.97
C GLU A 36 -4.12 -19.63 -16.15
N TYR A 37 -3.96 -20.48 -15.14
CA TYR A 37 -2.72 -20.65 -14.42
C TYR A 37 -2.05 -21.95 -14.88
N THR A 38 -0.88 -21.84 -15.49
CA THR A 38 -0.20 -22.95 -16.17
C THR A 38 0.84 -23.66 -15.28
N LYS A 39 1.10 -23.16 -14.07
CA LYS A 39 2.12 -23.70 -13.15
C LYS A 39 1.49 -24.72 -12.17
N PRO A 40 2.28 -25.69 -11.65
CA PRO A 40 1.72 -26.79 -10.87
C PRO A 40 1.11 -26.34 -9.54
N ASN A 41 -0.08 -26.86 -9.25
CA ASN A 41 -0.94 -26.46 -8.15
C ASN A 41 -1.15 -27.62 -7.14
N PRO A 42 -0.99 -27.41 -5.82
CA PRO A 42 -1.51 -28.33 -4.80
C PRO A 42 -3.04 -28.21 -4.62
N GLU A 43 -3.71 -29.33 -4.30
CA GLU A 43 -5.17 -29.51 -4.39
C GLU A 43 -6.07 -28.67 -3.43
N GLU A 44 -5.55 -27.75 -2.63
CA GLU A 44 -6.37 -26.88 -1.77
C GLU A 44 -5.77 -25.47 -1.71
N ILE A 45 -6.38 -24.51 -2.43
CA ILE A 45 -5.97 -23.10 -2.39
C ILE A 45 -6.88 -22.32 -1.45
N SER A 46 -6.30 -21.73 -0.40
CA SER A 46 -6.98 -20.65 0.32
C SER A 46 -7.00 -19.41 -0.57
N THR A 47 -8.22 -18.96 -0.82
CA THR A 47 -8.62 -17.95 -1.78
C THR A 47 -7.78 -16.68 -1.66
N PHE A 48 -7.02 -16.38 -2.71
CA PHE A 48 -6.57 -15.02 -2.97
C PHE A 48 -7.80 -14.10 -2.87
N ASN A 49 -7.73 -13.00 -2.11
CA ASN A 49 -8.76 -11.96 -2.23
C ASN A 49 -8.55 -11.25 -3.56
N VAL A 50 -9.06 -11.87 -4.63
CA VAL A 50 -8.96 -11.35 -5.99
C VAL A 50 -9.71 -10.02 -6.06
N PRO A 51 -9.09 -8.96 -6.59
CA PRO A 51 -9.79 -7.69 -6.72
C PRO A 51 -10.95 -7.80 -7.70
N THR A 52 -11.94 -6.93 -7.51
CA THR A 52 -12.98 -6.75 -8.53
C THR A 52 -12.41 -5.89 -9.66
N ILE A 53 -12.19 -6.48 -10.82
CA ILE A 53 -11.59 -5.81 -11.99
C ILE A 53 -12.67 -5.32 -12.94
N PHE A 54 -12.54 -4.09 -13.43
CA PHE A 54 -13.43 -3.50 -14.43
C PHE A 54 -12.65 -3.00 -15.63
N ASN A 55 -13.13 -3.34 -16.83
CA ASN A 55 -12.62 -2.78 -18.07
C ASN A 55 -13.23 -1.40 -18.31
N LEU A 56 -12.38 -0.38 -18.30
CA LEU A 56 -12.75 0.99 -18.66
C LEU A 56 -12.76 1.13 -20.19
N LYS A 57 -12.84 2.38 -20.67
CA LYS A 57 -12.79 2.63 -22.10
C LYS A 57 -11.33 2.53 -22.56
N ASP A 58 -11.06 1.66 -23.53
CA ASP A 58 -9.75 1.62 -24.20
C ASP A 58 -9.43 2.98 -24.84
N GLU A 59 -8.16 3.35 -24.81
CA GLU A 59 -7.66 4.59 -25.38
C GLU A 59 -6.63 4.29 -26.47
N THR A 60 -6.42 5.22 -27.40
CA THR A 60 -5.48 5.04 -28.51
C THR A 60 -4.57 6.26 -28.64
N LEU A 61 -3.32 6.01 -29.04
CA LEU A 61 -2.32 7.04 -29.31
C LEU A 61 -1.66 6.74 -30.65
N THR A 62 -1.56 7.75 -31.51
CA THR A 62 -0.84 7.64 -32.78
C THR A 62 0.58 8.19 -32.63
N ILE A 63 1.58 7.39 -32.97
CA ILE A 63 2.99 7.76 -32.98
C ILE A 63 3.53 7.50 -34.38
N GLY A 64 3.93 8.57 -35.07
CA GLY A 64 4.20 8.49 -36.51
C GLY A 64 2.95 8.03 -37.26
N ASP A 65 3.09 6.96 -38.06
CA ASP A 65 2.00 6.37 -38.84
C ASP A 65 1.34 5.15 -38.17
N VAL A 66 1.73 4.82 -36.93
CA VAL A 66 1.24 3.64 -36.21
C VAL A 66 0.29 4.04 -35.10
N GLN A 67 -0.88 3.42 -35.07
CA GLN A 67 -1.84 3.57 -33.98
C GLN A 67 -1.60 2.50 -32.92
N HIS A 68 -1.34 2.93 -31.70
CA HIS A 68 -1.16 2.09 -30.53
C HIS A 68 -2.44 2.08 -29.69
N LYS A 69 -2.90 0.88 -29.31
CA LYS A 69 -4.08 0.68 -28.46
C LYS A 69 -3.65 0.39 -27.03
N PHE A 70 -4.33 1.02 -26.08
CA PHE A 70 -4.11 0.87 -24.65
C PHE A 70 -5.39 0.36 -23.98
N LYS A 71 -5.32 -0.83 -23.37
CA LYS A 71 -6.41 -1.37 -22.54
C LYS A 71 -6.34 -0.69 -21.18
N VAL A 72 -7.46 -0.18 -20.69
CA VAL A 72 -7.53 0.53 -19.41
C VAL A 72 -8.43 -0.25 -18.46
N GLN A 73 -7.89 -0.63 -17.31
CA GLN A 73 -8.59 -1.39 -16.29
C GLN A 73 -8.51 -0.68 -14.94
N THR A 74 -9.44 -0.99 -14.05
CA THR A 74 -9.30 -0.70 -12.62
C THR A 74 -9.56 -1.95 -11.82
N ALA A 75 -8.71 -2.21 -10.83
CA ALA A 75 -8.86 -3.27 -9.86
C ALA A 75 -9.21 -2.62 -8.51
N LEU A 76 -10.33 -3.04 -7.92
CA LEU A 76 -10.82 -2.54 -6.64
C LEU A 76 -10.71 -3.63 -5.59
N TYR A 77 -10.05 -3.31 -4.48
CA TYR A 77 -9.80 -4.22 -3.38
C TYR A 77 -10.72 -3.92 -2.21
N ARG A 78 -11.14 -4.97 -1.50
CA ARG A 78 -12.05 -4.89 -0.35
C ARG A 78 -11.51 -4.02 0.79
N PHE A 79 -10.20 -3.99 0.97
CA PHE A 79 -9.55 -3.16 1.98
C PHE A 79 -9.49 -1.67 1.61
N GLY A 80 -9.93 -1.28 0.42
CA GLY A 80 -9.93 0.13 -0.03
C GLY A 80 -8.83 0.46 -1.03
N GLY A 81 -7.95 -0.50 -1.34
CA GLY A 81 -6.96 -0.36 -2.40
C GLY A 81 -7.60 -0.20 -3.77
N ILE A 82 -7.08 0.73 -4.55
CA ILE A 82 -7.48 1.00 -5.93
C ILE A 82 -6.24 0.91 -6.80
N SER A 83 -6.27 0.07 -7.82
CA SER A 83 -5.27 0.08 -8.88
C SER A 83 -5.90 0.46 -10.21
N ILE A 84 -5.23 1.35 -10.96
CA ILE A 84 -5.53 1.64 -12.35
C ILE A 84 -4.41 1.05 -13.20
N ARG A 85 -4.79 0.16 -14.13
CA ARG A 85 -3.86 -0.51 -15.05
C ARG A 85 -4.03 0.08 -16.44
N ILE A 86 -2.95 0.57 -17.03
CA ILE A 86 -2.91 0.97 -18.44
C ILE A 86 -1.97 0.01 -19.14
N ARG A 87 -2.51 -0.81 -20.04
CA ARG A 87 -1.82 -1.94 -20.66
C ARG A 87 -1.58 -1.68 -22.13
N HIS A 88 -0.34 -1.86 -22.55
CA HIS A 88 0.09 -1.68 -23.93
C HIS A 88 0.74 -2.96 -24.45
N GLN A 89 0.06 -3.64 -25.37
CA GLN A 89 0.65 -4.75 -26.09
C GLN A 89 1.60 -4.20 -27.17
N VAL A 90 2.81 -4.73 -27.18
CA VAL A 90 3.85 -4.41 -28.16
C VAL A 90 3.95 -5.59 -29.12
N THR A 91 3.46 -5.39 -30.34
CA THR A 91 3.60 -6.34 -31.46
C THR A 91 4.99 -6.25 -32.08
N ASP A 92 5.51 -7.38 -32.57
CA ASP A 92 6.89 -7.51 -33.05
C ASP A 92 7.93 -7.01 -32.02
N ALA A 93 7.68 -7.33 -30.75
CA ALA A 93 8.45 -6.92 -29.58
C ALA A 93 9.91 -7.36 -29.66
N ASN A 94 10.69 -6.66 -30.47
CA ASN A 94 12.10 -6.54 -30.22
C ASN A 94 12.20 -5.73 -28.92
N TYR A 95 12.87 -6.29 -27.91
CA TYR A 95 13.19 -5.64 -26.64
C TYR A 95 13.46 -4.11 -26.75
N SER A 96 14.18 -3.69 -27.79
CA SER A 96 14.47 -2.29 -28.09
C SER A 96 13.22 -1.40 -28.23
N GLN A 97 12.09 -1.93 -28.70
CA GLN A 97 10.82 -1.23 -28.76
C GLN A 97 10.19 -1.04 -27.39
N ILE A 98 10.28 -2.04 -26.49
CA ILE A 98 9.77 -1.91 -25.11
C ILE A 98 10.52 -0.79 -24.38
N VAL A 99 11.85 -0.75 -24.51
CA VAL A 99 12.67 0.35 -23.97
C VAL A 99 12.27 1.68 -24.59
N LYS A 100 12.18 1.73 -25.93
CA LYS A 100 11.80 2.95 -26.64
C LYS A 100 10.46 3.49 -26.16
N PHE A 101 9.45 2.64 -26.03
CA PHE A 101 8.12 3.06 -25.60
C PHE A 101 8.06 3.44 -24.11
N THR A 102 8.83 2.75 -23.26
CA THR A 102 8.92 3.04 -21.83
C THR A 102 9.37 4.47 -21.57
N PHE A 103 10.41 4.91 -22.29
CA PHE A 103 11.04 6.22 -22.09
C PHE A 103 10.57 7.28 -23.10
N ASP A 104 9.54 6.99 -23.89
CA ASP A 104 8.98 7.93 -24.84
C ASP A 104 8.14 9.01 -24.12
N LYS A 105 8.49 10.28 -24.34
CA LYS A 105 7.83 11.41 -23.69
C LYS A 105 6.37 11.59 -24.10
N GLN A 106 6.03 11.27 -25.35
CA GLN A 106 4.67 11.37 -25.86
C GLN A 106 3.78 10.31 -25.21
N ILE A 107 4.30 9.08 -25.07
CA ILE A 107 3.61 8.01 -24.33
C ILE A 107 3.44 8.41 -22.88
N SER A 108 4.50 8.85 -22.20
CA SER A 108 4.40 9.27 -20.80
C SER A 108 3.32 10.35 -20.58
N ALA A 109 3.27 11.38 -21.43
CA ALA A 109 2.24 12.42 -21.34
C ALA A 109 0.82 11.89 -21.61
N PHE A 110 0.68 10.96 -22.55
CA PHE A 110 -0.58 10.29 -22.84
C PHE A 110 -1.06 9.44 -21.65
N ILE A 111 -0.17 8.62 -21.06
CA ILE A 111 -0.48 7.79 -19.89
C ILE A 111 -1.00 8.65 -18.74
N GLN A 112 -0.37 9.79 -18.45
CA GLN A 112 -0.83 10.73 -17.41
C GLN A 112 -2.23 11.30 -17.72
N THR A 113 -2.53 11.59 -18.98
CA THR A 113 -3.85 12.06 -19.40
C THR A 113 -4.93 10.99 -19.21
N VAL A 114 -4.62 9.75 -19.62
CA VAL A 114 -5.50 8.58 -19.46
C VAL A 114 -5.71 8.27 -17.98
N LEU A 115 -4.67 8.36 -17.16
CA LEU A 115 -4.72 8.17 -15.72
C LEU A 115 -5.68 9.17 -15.06
N ALA A 116 -5.50 10.48 -15.31
CA ALA A 116 -6.35 11.52 -14.71
C ALA A 116 -7.84 11.32 -15.03
N LYS A 117 -8.14 10.96 -16.28
CA LYS A 117 -9.50 10.64 -16.73
C LYS A 117 -10.05 9.40 -16.03
N SER A 118 -9.24 8.35 -15.92
CA SER A 118 -9.64 7.06 -15.32
C SER A 118 -9.85 7.21 -13.82
N ARG A 119 -8.93 7.89 -13.13
CA ARG A 119 -9.02 8.23 -11.71
C ARG A 119 -10.32 8.98 -11.41
N LYS A 120 -10.60 10.07 -12.12
CA LYS A 120 -11.84 10.85 -11.94
C LYS A 120 -13.10 9.99 -12.11
N LYS A 121 -13.08 9.05 -13.06
CA LYS A 121 -14.21 8.13 -13.30
C LYS A 121 -14.39 7.14 -12.15
N VAL A 122 -13.30 6.56 -11.66
CA VAL A 122 -13.30 5.61 -10.53
C VAL A 122 -13.74 6.32 -9.25
N GLU A 123 -13.16 7.49 -8.96
CA GLU A 123 -13.54 8.33 -7.83
C GLU A 123 -15.04 8.68 -7.84
N GLY A 124 -15.55 9.13 -8.99
CA GLY A 124 -16.97 9.47 -9.15
C GLY A 124 -17.92 8.28 -9.03
N ALA A 125 -17.45 7.05 -9.29
CA ALA A 125 -18.23 5.84 -9.08
C ALA A 125 -18.25 5.44 -7.60
N LEU A 126 -17.08 5.36 -6.97
CA LEU A 126 -16.93 5.02 -5.56
C LEU A 126 -17.61 6.03 -4.63
N SER A 127 -17.67 7.32 -5.04
CA SER A 127 -18.27 8.39 -4.21
C SER A 127 -19.77 8.22 -4.01
N LYS A 128 -20.40 7.34 -4.77
CA LYS A 128 -21.82 6.98 -4.62
C LYS A 128 -22.05 5.95 -3.52
N ILE A 129 -21.03 5.19 -3.15
CA ILE A 129 -21.09 4.16 -2.11
C ILE A 129 -20.72 4.76 -0.75
N ALA A 130 -19.60 5.48 -0.70
CA ALA A 130 -19.08 6.06 0.53
C ALA A 130 -18.49 7.44 0.26
N LYS A 131 -18.46 8.29 1.30
CA LYS A 131 -17.65 9.49 1.28
C LYS A 131 -16.23 9.08 1.67
N PHE A 132 -15.27 9.38 0.80
CA PHE A 132 -13.87 9.10 1.02
C PHE A 132 -13.02 10.21 0.40
N ASP A 133 -11.73 10.19 0.71
CA ASP A 133 -10.73 11.05 0.10
C ASP A 133 -9.60 10.14 -0.36
N ILE A 134 -9.27 10.18 -1.66
CA ILE A 134 -8.09 9.47 -2.13
C ILE A 134 -6.89 10.17 -1.52
N GLY A 135 -6.09 9.43 -0.76
CA GLY A 135 -4.91 9.97 -0.10
C GLY A 135 -4.01 10.75 -1.06
N GLN A 136 -3.26 11.72 -0.52
CA GLN A 136 -2.24 12.44 -1.30
C GLN A 136 -1.12 11.52 -1.77
N MET A 137 -0.89 10.43 -1.04
CA MET A 137 0.11 9.42 -1.37
C MET A 137 -0.45 8.41 -2.37
N SER A 138 0.38 8.06 -3.34
CA SER A 138 0.10 7.05 -4.37
C SER A 138 1.40 6.34 -4.73
N GLU A 139 1.31 5.09 -5.19
CA GLU A 139 2.44 4.39 -5.80
C GLU A 139 2.25 4.27 -7.30
N THR A 140 3.37 4.29 -8.01
CA THR A 140 3.42 4.01 -9.45
C THR A 140 4.41 2.91 -9.70
N TYR A 141 4.02 1.94 -10.51
CA TYR A 141 4.87 0.80 -10.81
C TYR A 141 4.72 0.39 -12.27
N ARG A 142 5.77 -0.21 -12.84
CA ARG A 142 5.70 -0.78 -14.19
C ARG A 142 5.90 -2.29 -14.14
N PHE A 143 5.14 -3.02 -14.95
CA PHE A 143 5.32 -4.45 -15.12
C PHE A 143 5.56 -4.73 -16.59
N TYR A 144 6.67 -5.39 -16.89
CA TYR A 144 7.09 -5.76 -18.23
C TYR A 144 6.95 -7.26 -18.41
N TYR A 145 6.19 -7.67 -19.43
CA TYR A 145 6.21 -9.03 -19.94
C TYR A 145 6.97 -9.05 -21.26
N ILE A 146 7.92 -9.97 -21.38
CA ILE A 146 8.75 -10.16 -22.57
C ILE A 146 8.65 -11.63 -23.00
N ASP A 147 7.99 -11.88 -24.14
CA ASP A 147 7.97 -13.21 -24.76
C ASP A 147 9.36 -13.60 -25.26
N GLY A 148 9.97 -14.58 -24.58
CA GLY A 148 11.27 -15.10 -24.98
C GLY A 148 11.87 -16.09 -23.98
N GLU A 149 12.98 -16.72 -24.38
CA GLU A 149 13.76 -17.56 -23.47
C GLU A 149 14.77 -16.71 -22.71
N LYS A 150 14.86 -16.94 -21.38
CA LYS A 150 15.72 -16.15 -20.50
C LYS A 150 17.17 -16.06 -20.98
N GLN A 151 17.79 -17.15 -21.45
CA GLN A 151 19.20 -17.14 -21.88
C GLN A 151 19.40 -16.25 -23.11
N GLN A 152 18.47 -16.28 -24.06
CA GLN A 152 18.55 -15.46 -25.27
C GLN A 152 18.39 -13.98 -24.94
N ILE A 153 17.38 -13.63 -24.14
CA ILE A 153 17.08 -12.24 -23.81
C ILE A 153 18.17 -11.66 -22.92
N LEU A 154 18.56 -12.35 -21.84
CA LEU A 154 19.62 -11.88 -20.94
C LEU A 154 20.99 -11.84 -21.61
N GLY A 155 21.29 -12.77 -22.52
CA GLY A 155 22.56 -12.76 -23.25
C GLY A 155 22.74 -11.53 -24.15
N LYS A 156 21.65 -10.96 -24.66
CA LYS A 156 21.68 -9.84 -25.61
C LYS A 156 21.33 -8.48 -24.98
N TYR A 157 20.47 -8.46 -23.96
CA TYR A 157 19.83 -7.25 -23.47
C TYR A 157 20.00 -7.04 -21.95
N LYS A 158 21.02 -7.66 -21.34
CA LYS A 158 21.24 -7.65 -19.88
C LYS A 158 21.16 -6.27 -19.23
N LYS A 159 21.98 -5.33 -19.69
CA LYS A 159 22.06 -3.97 -19.11
C LYS A 159 20.73 -3.26 -19.22
N ALA A 160 20.11 -3.38 -20.36
CA ALA A 160 18.90 -2.68 -20.64
C ALA A 160 17.72 -3.28 -19.83
N ILE A 161 17.68 -4.60 -19.56
CA ILE A 161 16.72 -5.21 -18.61
C ILE A 161 16.88 -4.57 -17.23
N VAL A 162 18.12 -4.40 -16.77
CA VAL A 162 18.41 -3.66 -15.53
C VAL A 162 17.94 -2.21 -15.63
N GLY A 163 18.14 -1.55 -16.77
CA GLY A 163 17.62 -0.21 -17.04
C GLY A 163 16.10 -0.12 -16.84
N LEU A 164 15.33 -1.09 -17.34
CA LEU A 164 13.89 -1.16 -17.09
C LEU A 164 13.59 -1.32 -15.59
N MET A 165 14.30 -2.19 -14.87
CA MET A 165 14.10 -2.46 -13.44
C MET A 165 14.28 -1.22 -12.55
N ILE A 166 15.16 -0.29 -12.95
CA ILE A 166 15.53 0.89 -12.17
C ILE A 166 15.07 2.21 -12.84
N ASP A 167 14.26 2.14 -13.89
CA ASP A 167 13.79 3.27 -14.70
C ASP A 167 14.92 4.15 -15.27
N GLU A 168 16.04 3.54 -15.66
CA GLU A 168 17.20 4.20 -16.27
C GLU A 168 17.20 4.06 -17.81
N PRO A 169 16.97 5.16 -18.56
CA PRO A 169 16.98 5.12 -20.02
C PRO A 169 18.36 4.82 -20.63
N ASP A 170 19.45 5.29 -20.00
CA ASP A 170 20.81 5.18 -20.54
C ASP A 170 21.59 4.01 -19.92
N ALA A 171 20.95 2.84 -19.91
CA ALA A 171 21.43 1.63 -19.23
C ALA A 171 22.80 1.10 -19.71
N GLU A 172 23.25 1.50 -20.90
CA GLU A 172 24.58 1.13 -21.43
C GLU A 172 25.73 1.69 -20.59
N THR A 173 25.49 2.79 -19.87
CA THR A 173 26.47 3.44 -18.99
C THR A 173 26.62 2.74 -17.63
N LEU A 174 25.74 1.77 -17.32
CA LEU A 174 25.78 1.04 -16.06
C LEU A 174 27.04 0.16 -15.96
N ASP A 175 27.62 0.15 -14.77
CA ASP A 175 28.74 -0.71 -14.41
C ASP A 175 28.34 -2.20 -14.49
N ASP A 176 29.22 -3.03 -15.06
CA ASP A 176 28.92 -4.44 -15.31
C ASP A 176 28.75 -5.22 -13.99
N ALA A 177 29.50 -4.90 -12.94
CA ALA A 177 29.36 -5.57 -11.65
C ALA A 177 28.03 -5.19 -10.97
N TYR A 178 27.58 -3.95 -11.12
CA TYR A 178 26.25 -3.53 -10.66
C TYR A 178 25.14 -4.28 -11.41
N VAL A 179 25.22 -4.36 -12.74
CA VAL A 179 24.27 -5.10 -13.59
C VAL A 179 24.22 -6.58 -13.19
N ASP A 180 25.38 -7.20 -13.00
CA ASP A 180 25.51 -8.59 -12.56
C ASP A 180 24.87 -8.81 -11.20
N SER A 181 25.06 -7.88 -10.27
CA SER A 181 24.47 -7.96 -8.92
C SER A 181 22.95 -7.95 -8.96
N LEU A 182 22.33 -7.15 -9.85
CA LEU A 182 20.87 -7.08 -9.97
C LEU A 182 20.30 -8.29 -10.70
N ILE A 183 20.94 -8.73 -11.78
CA ILE A 183 20.51 -9.94 -12.50
C ILE A 183 20.63 -11.19 -11.63
N SER A 184 21.59 -11.25 -10.70
CA SER A 184 21.73 -12.37 -9.77
C SER A 184 20.53 -12.53 -8.81
N LYS A 185 19.73 -11.48 -8.63
CA LYS A 185 18.51 -11.49 -7.79
C LYS A 185 17.28 -12.03 -8.51
N GLY A 186 17.39 -12.39 -9.78
CA GLY A 186 16.29 -12.96 -10.56
C GLY A 186 15.82 -14.30 -10.00
N PHE A 187 14.51 -14.49 -9.95
CA PHE A 187 13.89 -15.76 -9.60
C PHE A 187 13.52 -16.52 -10.88
N SER A 188 13.96 -17.77 -10.99
CA SER A 188 13.59 -18.66 -12.09
C SER A 188 12.93 -19.91 -11.54
N TYR A 189 11.75 -20.24 -12.06
CA TYR A 189 11.10 -21.52 -11.78
C TYR A 189 11.66 -22.64 -12.66
N ASP A 190 11.95 -22.34 -13.93
CA ASP A 190 12.54 -23.28 -14.87
C ASP A 190 13.72 -22.68 -15.64
N ASN A 191 14.24 -23.44 -16.61
CA ASN A 191 15.36 -22.99 -17.43
C ASN A 191 14.98 -21.97 -18.52
N LYS A 192 13.70 -21.64 -18.69
CA LYS A 192 13.20 -20.78 -19.77
C LYS A 192 12.72 -19.43 -19.25
N ASN A 193 12.24 -19.36 -18.01
CA ASN A 193 11.70 -18.14 -17.41
C ASN A 193 12.60 -17.49 -16.36
N VAL A 194 12.40 -16.19 -16.18
CA VAL A 194 12.97 -15.44 -15.07
C VAL A 194 12.08 -14.25 -14.74
N PHE A 195 11.91 -14.02 -13.44
CA PHE A 195 11.21 -12.90 -12.87
C PHE A 195 12.19 -12.02 -12.11
N PHE A 196 12.13 -10.71 -12.36
CA PHE A 196 12.88 -9.71 -11.64
C PHE A 196 11.92 -8.72 -10.99
N ALA A 197 12.10 -8.44 -9.71
CA ALA A 197 11.43 -7.35 -9.02
C ALA A 197 12.46 -6.27 -8.66
N GLY A 198 12.20 -5.04 -9.10
CA GLY A 198 12.90 -3.83 -8.67
C GLY A 198 12.01 -2.95 -7.81
N TRP A 199 12.52 -1.77 -7.45
CA TRP A 199 11.72 -0.77 -6.74
C TRP A 199 10.75 -0.04 -7.68
N GLU A 200 11.17 0.22 -8.93
CA GLU A 200 10.38 0.98 -9.91
C GLU A 200 9.57 0.07 -10.85
N SER A 201 10.07 -1.14 -11.11
CA SER A 201 9.40 -2.06 -12.03
C SER A 201 9.76 -3.52 -11.85
N ALA A 202 8.90 -4.39 -12.36
CA ALA A 202 9.15 -5.83 -12.48
C ALA A 202 9.26 -6.25 -13.95
N VAL A 203 10.12 -7.23 -14.21
CA VAL A 203 10.32 -7.80 -15.55
C VAL A 203 10.13 -9.30 -15.48
N LEU A 204 9.15 -9.82 -16.22
CA LEU A 204 8.95 -11.24 -16.47
C LEU A 204 9.37 -11.58 -17.90
N ILE A 205 10.29 -12.53 -18.02
CA ILE A 205 10.64 -13.16 -19.28
C ILE A 205 10.10 -14.59 -19.20
N ASP A 206 9.11 -14.92 -20.02
CA ASP A 206 8.55 -16.26 -20.17
C ASP A 206 8.04 -16.41 -21.62
N LYS A 207 7.94 -17.65 -22.12
CA LYS A 207 7.28 -17.96 -23.40
C LYS A 207 5.78 -18.22 -23.24
N GLU A 208 5.32 -18.46 -22.01
CA GLU A 208 3.90 -18.65 -21.72
C GLU A 208 3.22 -17.29 -21.50
N TYR A 209 2.20 -16.98 -22.32
CA TYR A 209 1.39 -15.75 -22.21
C TYR A 209 0.35 -15.86 -21.08
N ALA A 210 0.82 -16.15 -19.87
CA ALA A 210 -0.03 -16.38 -18.69
C ALA A 210 0.56 -15.67 -17.45
N HIS A 211 0.67 -14.34 -17.51
CA HIS A 211 1.36 -13.51 -16.49
C HIS A 211 0.44 -12.71 -15.56
N GLU A 212 -0.87 -12.97 -15.57
CA GLU A 212 -1.84 -12.20 -14.78
C GLU A 212 -1.71 -12.44 -13.28
N HIS A 213 -1.25 -13.63 -12.87
CA HIS A 213 -1.01 -13.96 -11.47
C HIS A 213 0.22 -13.22 -10.94
N GLU A 214 1.30 -13.14 -11.72
CA GLU A 214 2.50 -12.38 -11.43
C GLU A 214 2.21 -10.87 -11.39
N LEU A 215 1.41 -10.37 -12.33
CA LEU A 215 0.94 -8.99 -12.33
C LEU A 215 0.11 -8.68 -11.09
N LEU A 216 -0.76 -9.60 -10.68
CA LEU A 216 -1.57 -9.46 -9.46
C LEU A 216 -0.68 -9.42 -8.21
N ILE A 217 0.33 -10.27 -8.10
CA ILE A 217 1.31 -10.24 -6.99
C ILE A 217 2.06 -8.90 -6.97
N ALA A 218 2.48 -8.40 -8.13
CA ALA A 218 3.13 -7.09 -8.24
C ALA A 218 2.22 -5.97 -7.75
N GLU A 219 0.94 -6.02 -8.13
CA GLU A 219 -0.06 -5.03 -7.74
C GLU A 219 -0.33 -5.05 -6.23
N ILE A 220 -0.54 -6.23 -5.64
CA ILE A 220 -0.76 -6.36 -4.18
C ILE A 220 0.45 -5.90 -3.40
N SER A 221 1.65 -6.27 -3.83
CA SER A 221 2.88 -5.89 -3.11
C SER A 221 3.08 -4.37 -3.07
N ASN A 222 2.75 -3.68 -4.16
CA ASN A 222 2.77 -2.22 -4.23
C ASN A 222 1.66 -1.57 -3.39
N LEU A 223 0.45 -2.15 -3.37
CA LEU A 223 -0.63 -1.68 -2.48
C LEU A 223 -0.24 -1.83 -1.01
N GLN A 224 0.41 -2.94 -0.65
CA GLN A 224 0.92 -3.16 0.71
C GLN A 224 2.01 -2.14 1.07
N LEU A 225 2.93 -1.83 0.15
CA LEU A 225 3.91 -0.77 0.34
C LEU A 225 3.22 0.59 0.56
N LEU A 226 2.23 0.92 -0.27
CA LEU A 226 1.45 2.16 -0.13
C LEU A 226 0.79 2.26 1.25
N GLU A 227 0.10 1.20 1.67
CA GLU A 227 -0.55 1.15 2.99
C GLU A 227 0.47 1.36 4.11
N MET A 228 1.59 0.63 4.08
CA MET A 228 2.65 0.77 5.09
C MET A 228 3.17 2.20 5.18
N ARG A 229 3.43 2.85 4.04
CA ARG A 229 3.88 4.24 4.00
C ARG A 229 2.84 5.23 4.53
N ILE A 230 1.57 5.05 4.17
CA ILE A 230 0.47 5.86 4.69
C ILE A 230 0.35 5.70 6.20
N TYR A 231 0.44 4.48 6.73
CA TYR A 231 0.35 4.24 8.16
C TYR A 231 1.54 4.82 8.91
N HIS A 232 2.76 4.62 8.43
CA HIS A 232 3.95 5.24 9.01
C HIS A 232 3.82 6.77 9.08
N GLU A 233 3.37 7.42 8.00
CA GLU A 233 3.17 8.87 7.99
C GLU A 233 2.08 9.31 8.98
N ARG A 234 0.96 8.59 9.06
CA ARG A 234 -0.14 8.88 10.00
C ARG A 234 0.31 8.72 11.45
N LEU A 235 1.03 7.65 11.76
CA LEU A 235 1.56 7.39 13.11
C LEU A 235 2.56 8.46 13.51
N THR A 236 3.54 8.76 12.65
CA THR A 236 4.56 9.78 12.91
C THR A 236 3.93 11.15 13.17
N LYS A 237 2.99 11.59 12.32
CA LYS A 237 2.26 12.86 12.52
C LYS A 237 1.49 12.89 13.84
N GLN A 238 0.90 11.77 14.22
CA GLN A 238 0.14 11.66 15.45
C GLN A 238 1.05 11.70 16.69
N ILE A 239 2.22 11.05 16.64
CA ILE A 239 3.26 11.12 17.69
C ILE A 239 3.73 12.57 17.86
N GLU A 240 4.06 13.26 16.78
CA GLU A 240 4.48 14.66 16.81
C GLU A 240 3.39 15.59 17.39
N ALA A 241 2.15 15.40 16.97
CA ALA A 241 1.01 16.19 17.46
C ALA A 241 0.76 15.97 18.96
N SER A 242 0.87 14.73 19.41
CA SER A 242 0.68 14.34 20.81
C SER A 242 1.83 14.90 21.68
N SER A 243 3.07 14.76 21.23
CA SER A 243 4.26 15.29 21.92
C SER A 243 4.19 16.81 22.07
N LYS A 244 3.86 17.54 20.99
CA LYS A 244 3.69 19.00 21.02
C LYS A 244 2.55 19.42 21.95
N TYR A 245 1.45 18.67 21.98
CA TYR A 245 0.34 18.94 22.89
C TYR A 245 0.80 18.76 24.34
N LEU A 246 1.55 17.72 24.67
CA LEU A 246 2.10 17.49 26.01
C LEU A 246 3.08 18.58 26.45
N GLU A 247 3.94 19.08 25.55
CA GLU A 247 4.89 20.18 25.85
C GLU A 247 4.20 21.52 26.11
N LEU A 248 3.14 21.83 25.37
CA LEU A 248 2.41 23.10 25.48
C LEU A 248 1.48 23.16 26.69
N PHE A 249 1.30 22.05 27.43
CA PHE A 249 0.45 22.02 28.61
C PHE A 249 1.19 22.48 29.87
N PRO A 250 0.83 23.64 30.47
CA PRO A 250 1.48 24.11 31.68
C PRO A 250 1.13 23.23 32.89
N LYS A 251 2.15 22.92 33.71
CA LYS A 251 2.11 22.12 34.96
C LYS A 251 1.31 22.74 36.12
N SER A 252 0.09 23.25 35.90
CA SER A 252 -0.59 23.99 36.99
C SER A 252 -2.11 23.86 36.99
N GLY A 253 -2.61 23.11 37.99
CA GLY A 253 -3.98 23.08 38.49
C GLY A 253 -4.57 21.66 38.60
N PRO A 254 -5.09 21.22 39.77
CA PRO A 254 -5.67 19.88 39.93
C PRO A 254 -6.95 19.68 39.08
N GLY A 255 -7.06 18.52 38.43
CA GLY A 255 -8.24 18.08 37.67
C GLY A 255 -8.40 18.71 36.28
N ARG A 256 -7.33 19.30 35.73
CA ARG A 256 -7.36 19.97 34.43
C ARG A 256 -7.28 18.97 33.26
N TYR A 257 -6.54 17.88 33.41
CA TYR A 257 -6.48 16.82 32.39
C TYR A 257 -7.79 16.03 32.32
N ILE A 258 -8.51 15.90 33.43
CA ILE A 258 -9.86 15.31 33.46
C ILE A 258 -10.84 16.19 32.69
N ARG A 259 -10.77 17.51 32.83
CA ARG A 259 -11.73 18.45 32.20
C ARG A 259 -11.46 18.76 30.74
N ASP A 260 -10.26 18.46 30.23
CA ASP A 260 -9.94 18.74 28.84
C ASP A 260 -10.41 17.59 27.93
N SER A 261 -11.44 17.89 27.13
CA SER A 261 -11.96 16.97 26.12
C SER A 261 -10.88 16.56 25.09
N LYS A 262 -9.87 17.41 24.86
CA LYS A 262 -8.79 17.15 23.90
C LYS A 262 -7.85 16.03 24.36
N VAL A 263 -7.57 15.89 25.66
CA VAL A 263 -6.74 14.79 26.20
C VAL A 263 -7.45 13.44 25.98
N ARG A 264 -8.77 13.40 26.21
CA ARG A 264 -9.56 12.18 26.00
C ARG A 264 -9.70 11.84 24.51
N GLU A 265 -9.88 12.85 23.67
CA GLU A 265 -9.92 12.71 22.21
C GLU A 265 -8.57 12.25 21.65
N LEU A 266 -7.47 12.74 22.21
CA LEU A 266 -6.12 12.30 21.88
C LEU A 266 -5.91 10.81 22.22
N ASN A 267 -6.24 10.38 23.44
CA ASN A 267 -6.10 8.97 23.82
C ASN A 267 -7.01 8.05 22.97
N LYS A 268 -8.22 8.50 22.62
CA LYS A 268 -9.13 7.73 21.76
C LYS A 268 -8.63 7.64 20.31
N SER A 269 -8.09 8.72 19.77
CA SER A 269 -7.52 8.73 18.41
C SER A 269 -6.27 7.87 18.31
N LEU A 270 -5.37 7.95 19.30
CA LEU A 270 -4.20 7.07 19.41
C LEU A 270 -4.61 5.59 19.50
N GLY A 271 -5.64 5.26 20.30
CA GLY A 271 -6.16 3.89 20.41
C GLY A 271 -6.75 3.37 19.09
N THR A 272 -7.56 4.19 18.42
CA THR A 272 -8.18 3.82 17.14
C THR A 272 -7.12 3.56 16.07
N LEU A 273 -6.10 4.43 15.99
CA LEU A 273 -5.01 4.30 15.03
C LEU A 273 -4.13 3.08 15.33
N TYR A 274 -3.89 2.79 16.60
CA TYR A 274 -3.15 1.61 17.04
C TYR A 274 -3.87 0.32 16.63
N ASP A 275 -5.17 0.22 16.94
CA ASP A 275 -5.99 -0.96 16.63
C ASP A 275 -6.17 -1.16 15.12
N SER A 276 -6.39 -0.07 14.36
CA SER A 276 -6.55 -0.15 12.91
C SER A 276 -5.28 -0.59 12.20
N THR A 277 -4.13 -0.07 12.61
CA THR A 277 -2.83 -0.42 12.01
C THR A 277 -2.45 -1.87 12.31
N ARG A 278 -2.68 -2.33 13.54
CA ARG A 278 -2.34 -3.71 13.94
C ARG A 278 -3.19 -4.76 13.24
N SER A 279 -4.47 -4.47 12.99
CA SER A 279 -5.35 -5.32 12.19
C SER A 279 -4.82 -5.51 10.76
N ILE A 280 -4.26 -4.45 10.16
CA ILE A 280 -3.82 -4.45 8.76
C ILE A 280 -2.46 -5.14 8.59
N ILE A 281 -1.50 -4.95 9.50
CA ILE A 281 -0.24 -5.71 9.49
C ILE A 281 -0.53 -7.22 9.56
N ASN A 282 -1.54 -7.63 10.33
CA ASN A 282 -1.93 -9.02 10.43
C ASN A 282 -2.62 -9.51 9.14
N ASN A 283 -3.56 -8.74 8.58
CA ASN A 283 -4.26 -9.10 7.35
C ASN A 283 -3.32 -9.15 6.12
N ALA A 284 -2.29 -8.29 6.08
CA ALA A 284 -1.29 -8.29 5.02
C ALA A 284 -0.45 -9.57 5.01
N ASN A 285 -0.21 -10.19 6.18
CA ASN A 285 0.41 -11.51 6.27
C ASN A 285 -0.58 -12.59 5.75
N ASP A 286 -1.85 -12.52 6.15
CA ASP A 286 -2.85 -13.54 5.77
C ASP A 286 -3.14 -13.57 4.26
N MET A 287 -3.08 -12.42 3.56
CA MET A 287 -3.26 -12.33 2.10
C MET A 287 -2.22 -13.12 1.30
N VAL A 288 -1.04 -13.39 1.88
CA VAL A 288 0.10 -13.95 1.16
C VAL A 288 0.48 -15.35 1.66
N PHE A 289 0.36 -15.61 2.96
CA PHE A 289 0.62 -16.95 3.49
C PHE A 289 -0.51 -17.95 3.20
N GLY A 290 -1.69 -17.48 2.77
CA GLY A 290 -2.78 -18.33 2.25
C GLY A 290 -2.52 -18.91 0.86
N THR A 291 -1.42 -18.54 0.19
CA THR A 291 -1.23 -18.81 -1.24
C THR A 291 -1.14 -20.29 -1.59
N GLY A 292 -0.74 -21.19 -0.68
CA GLY A 292 -0.60 -22.63 -0.94
C GLY A 292 0.43 -23.01 -2.03
N GLU A 293 0.82 -22.06 -2.88
CA GLU A 293 1.60 -22.22 -4.09
C GLU A 293 3.00 -21.66 -3.90
N TRP A 294 3.98 -22.55 -4.00
CA TRP A 294 5.39 -22.23 -3.83
C TRP A 294 5.90 -21.15 -4.81
N TYR A 295 5.40 -21.13 -6.05
CA TYR A 295 5.85 -20.20 -7.09
C TYR A 295 5.44 -18.75 -6.80
N LEU A 296 4.16 -18.47 -6.58
CA LEU A 296 3.68 -17.12 -6.29
C LEU A 296 4.20 -16.61 -4.94
N SER A 297 4.34 -17.48 -3.94
CA SER A 297 5.05 -17.17 -2.68
C SER A 297 6.47 -16.69 -2.92
N ARG A 298 7.21 -17.33 -3.84
CA ARG A 298 8.59 -16.92 -4.17
C ARG A 298 8.64 -15.60 -4.92
N ILE A 299 7.71 -15.37 -5.85
CA ILE A 299 7.59 -14.07 -6.52
C ILE A 299 7.30 -12.98 -5.50
N TYR A 300 6.33 -13.19 -4.60
CA TYR A 300 6.05 -12.24 -3.54
C TYR A 300 7.27 -11.98 -2.66
N ALA A 301 8.03 -13.00 -2.29
CA ALA A 301 9.27 -12.83 -1.53
C ALA A 301 10.31 -11.93 -2.26
N THR A 302 10.34 -11.94 -3.61
CA THR A 302 11.18 -11.00 -4.36
C THR A 302 10.73 -9.55 -4.17
N PHE A 303 9.42 -9.29 -4.11
CA PHE A 303 8.87 -7.97 -3.83
C PHE A 303 9.10 -7.54 -2.37
N VAL A 304 8.94 -8.45 -1.39
CA VAL A 304 9.25 -8.17 0.02
C VAL A 304 10.69 -7.67 0.16
N SER A 305 11.63 -8.34 -0.52
CA SER A 305 13.03 -7.93 -0.53
C SER A 305 13.27 -6.63 -1.31
N ALA A 306 12.63 -6.45 -2.47
CA ALA A 306 12.81 -5.25 -3.29
C ALA A 306 12.27 -4.00 -2.59
N PHE A 307 11.09 -4.09 -1.98
CA PHE A 307 10.41 -3.00 -1.28
C PHE A 307 10.80 -2.85 0.20
N LYS A 308 11.65 -3.76 0.71
CA LYS A 308 12.06 -3.80 2.13
C LYS A 308 10.84 -3.80 3.06
N LEU A 309 9.81 -4.60 2.74
CA LEU A 309 8.55 -4.60 3.49
C LEU A 309 8.76 -5.00 4.97
N ASP A 310 9.76 -5.84 5.26
CA ASP A 310 10.13 -6.18 6.63
C ASP A 310 10.68 -4.98 7.42
N GLU A 311 11.50 -4.14 6.79
CA GLU A 311 12.02 -2.90 7.41
C GLU A 311 10.88 -1.90 7.66
N TRP A 312 9.95 -1.77 6.70
CA TRP A 312 8.75 -0.94 6.88
C TRP A 312 7.90 -1.43 8.04
N LYS A 313 7.71 -2.74 8.15
CA LYS A 313 6.96 -3.34 9.25
C LYS A 313 7.63 -3.05 10.60
N GLU A 314 8.95 -3.24 10.70
CA GLU A 314 9.70 -2.92 11.92
C GLU A 314 9.56 -1.45 12.31
N ASN A 315 9.65 -0.53 11.34
CA ASN A 315 9.47 0.90 11.60
C ASN A 315 8.06 1.22 12.13
N ILE A 316 7.02 0.62 11.55
CA ILE A 316 5.64 0.80 12.01
C ILE A 316 5.45 0.20 13.41
N GLU A 317 6.03 -0.96 13.70
CA GLU A 317 5.99 -1.57 15.04
C GLU A 317 6.65 -0.66 16.09
N ASN A 318 7.79 -0.05 15.75
CA ASN A 318 8.46 0.94 16.60
C ASN A 318 7.60 2.19 16.84
N ASP A 319 6.92 2.70 15.80
CA ASP A 319 5.99 3.82 15.93
C ASP A 319 4.79 3.47 16.83
N LEU A 320 4.25 2.26 16.69
CA LEU A 320 3.16 1.76 17.54
C LEU A 320 3.59 1.63 19.00
N ASP A 321 4.81 1.17 19.26
CA ASP A 321 5.39 1.12 20.60
C ASP A 321 5.59 2.52 21.20
N ALA A 322 6.01 3.50 20.39
CA ALA A 322 6.12 4.90 20.81
C ALA A 322 4.75 5.48 21.21
N ILE A 323 3.72 5.25 20.38
CA ILE A 323 2.34 5.62 20.71
C ILE A 323 1.85 4.92 21.97
N GLY A 324 2.15 3.64 22.15
CA GLY A 324 1.79 2.87 23.34
C GLY A 324 2.34 3.50 24.62
N LYS A 325 3.63 3.85 24.62
CA LYS A 325 4.30 4.53 25.75
C LYS A 325 3.70 5.91 26.02
N GLU A 326 3.38 6.67 24.98
CA GLU A 326 2.76 7.99 25.14
C GLU A 326 1.34 7.89 25.72
N ARG A 327 0.56 6.88 25.31
CA ARG A 327 -0.76 6.60 25.89
C ARG A 327 -0.67 6.22 27.37
N GLU A 328 0.31 5.40 27.75
CA GLU A 328 0.54 5.05 29.15
C GLU A 328 0.87 6.29 29.98
N PHE A 329 1.76 7.15 29.48
CA PHE A 329 2.08 8.43 30.12
C PHE A 329 0.86 9.34 30.29
N VAL A 330 0.03 9.48 29.24
CA VAL A 330 -1.22 10.26 29.31
C VAL A 330 -2.20 9.64 30.31
N ALA A 331 -2.32 8.31 30.35
CA ALA A 331 -3.18 7.61 31.30
C ALA A 331 -2.72 7.84 32.75
N ASP A 332 -1.40 7.79 32.99
CA ASP A 332 -0.81 8.08 34.30
C ASP A 332 -1.06 9.52 34.74
N LEU A 333 -0.97 10.50 33.83
CA LEU A 333 -1.33 11.89 34.13
C LEU A 333 -2.80 12.04 34.54
N ILE A 334 -3.71 11.37 33.82
CA ILE A 334 -5.14 11.36 34.16
C ILE A 334 -5.37 10.72 35.53
N LYS A 335 -4.71 9.60 35.80
CA LYS A 335 -4.80 8.89 37.08
C LYS A 335 -4.28 9.73 38.24
N PHE A 336 -3.12 10.37 38.07
CA PHE A 336 -2.58 11.31 39.05
C PHE A 336 -3.58 12.44 39.36
N ASP A 337 -4.22 13.00 38.33
CA ASP A 337 -5.26 14.02 38.50
C ASP A 337 -6.48 13.50 39.28
N TYR A 338 -6.88 12.23 39.09
CA TYR A 338 -7.95 11.59 39.86
C TYR A 338 -7.56 11.40 41.32
N ASP A 339 -6.34 10.95 41.58
CA ASP A 339 -5.82 10.74 42.94
C ASP A 339 -5.74 12.06 43.70
N VAL A 340 -5.26 13.13 43.05
CA VAL A 340 -5.23 14.48 43.63
C VAL A 340 -6.64 15.02 43.89
N LEU A 341 -7.60 14.81 42.97
CA LEU A 341 -8.98 15.23 43.17
C LEU A 341 -9.65 14.47 44.33
N LEU A 342 -9.38 13.16 44.46
CA LEU A 342 -9.84 12.36 45.58
C LEU A 342 -9.30 12.92 46.91
N GLU A 343 -8.01 13.27 46.95
CA GLU A 343 -7.38 13.88 48.13
C GLU A 343 -8.08 15.19 48.53
N TYR A 344 -8.35 16.08 47.57
CA TYR A 344 -9.09 17.32 47.84
C TYR A 344 -10.51 17.07 48.35
N ILE A 345 -11.22 16.06 47.82
CA ILE A 345 -12.55 15.68 48.32
C ILE A 345 -12.46 15.19 49.76
N ILE A 346 -11.47 14.36 50.09
CA ILE A 346 -11.24 13.86 51.46
C ILE A 346 -10.94 15.03 52.41
N ILE A 347 -10.04 15.95 52.04
CA ILE A 347 -9.73 17.15 52.83
C ILE A 347 -10.98 18.00 53.05
N LEU A 348 -11.79 18.21 52.00
CA LEU A 348 -13.03 18.98 52.09
C LEU A 348 -14.04 18.31 53.04
N LEU A 349 -14.20 16.98 52.97
CA LEU A 349 -15.08 16.24 53.87
C LEU A 349 -14.66 16.39 55.34
N ILE A 350 -13.35 16.30 55.62
CA ILE A 350 -12.80 16.50 56.98
C ILE A 350 -13.07 17.93 57.46
N VAL A 351 -12.87 18.94 56.61
CA VAL A 351 -13.15 20.35 56.98
C VAL A 351 -14.63 20.55 57.28
N ILE A 352 -15.52 19.96 56.47
CA ILE A 352 -16.98 20.03 56.72
C ILE A 352 -17.33 19.34 58.04
N GLU A 353 -16.78 18.17 58.32
CA GLU A 353 -17.00 17.43 59.57
C GLU A 353 -16.58 18.26 60.78
N ILE A 354 -15.37 18.86 60.74
CA ILE A 354 -14.88 19.76 61.80
C ILE A 354 -15.81 20.96 61.99
N ILE A 355 -16.26 21.59 60.90
CA ILE A 355 -17.18 22.73 60.98
C ILE A 355 -18.49 22.32 61.64
N VAL A 356 -19.07 21.20 61.22
CA VAL A 356 -20.32 20.66 61.79
C VAL A 356 -20.16 20.37 63.28
N GLU A 357 -19.05 19.75 63.67
CA GLU A 357 -18.75 19.42 65.07
C GLU A 357 -18.55 20.67 65.93
N VAL A 358 -17.83 21.68 65.43
CA VAL A 358 -17.68 22.98 66.10
C VAL A 358 -19.03 23.70 66.24
N PHE A 359 -19.88 23.68 65.21
CA PHE A 359 -21.23 24.25 65.29
C PHE A 359 -22.10 23.50 66.31
N TYR A 360 -21.96 22.19 66.41
CA TYR A 360 -22.66 21.39 67.41
C TYR A 360 -22.22 21.75 68.83
N LEU A 361 -20.91 21.88 69.06
CA LEU A 361 -20.32 22.28 70.34
C LEU A 361 -20.69 23.72 70.76
N LEU A 362 -20.82 24.66 69.82
CA LEU A 362 -21.21 26.05 70.09
C LEU A 362 -22.72 26.24 70.35
N ARG A 363 -23.53 25.21 70.09
CA ARG A 363 -24.99 25.24 70.31
C ARG A 363 -25.44 24.58 71.61
N VAL A 364 -24.48 24.04 72.37
CA VAL A 364 -24.60 23.57 73.77
C VAL A 364 -24.10 24.68 74.68
#